data_AF-A0A414ZRA3-F1
#
_entry.id   AF-A0A414ZRA3-F1
#
_cell.length_a   1.000
_cell.length_b   1.000
_cell.length_c   1.000
_cell.angle_alpha   90.00
_cell.angle_beta   90.00
_cell.angle_gamma   90.00
#
_symmetry.space_group_name_H-M   'P 1'
#
loop_
_entity.id
_entity.type
_entity.pdbx_description
1 polymer ?
#
loop_
_entity_poly.entity_id
_entity_poly.type
_entity_poly.pdbx_seq_one_letter_code
_entity_poly.pdbx_strand_id
1 'polypeptide(L)' 'MNIKRLYGYSIQDLATGIVLADNVEEAKEKVKAAYKAHVTEFNPEIEWIAVWKLDENSWFEDHPDVLEVMDH' A
#
# COMPACT_ATOMS: atom_id res chain seq x y z
N MET A 1 14.64 -8.47 1.04
CA MET A 1 13.36 -8.01 1.64
C MET A 1 12.37 -9.17 1.59
N ASN A 2 11.60 -9.44 2.65
CA ASN A 2 10.61 -10.52 2.59
C ASN A 2 9.39 -10.01 1.82
N ILE A 3 9.22 -10.50 0.59
CA ILE A 3 8.16 -10.10 -0.34
C ILE A 3 6.76 -10.31 0.25
N LYS A 4 6.62 -11.29 1.15
CA LYS A 4 5.37 -11.60 1.87
C LYS A 4 4.92 -10.48 2.82
N ARG A 5 5.78 -9.47 3.03
CA ARG A 5 5.53 -8.29 3.86
C ARG A 5 5.19 -7.05 3.03
N LEU A 6 5.07 -7.17 1.71
CA LEU A 6 4.68 -6.07 0.85
C LEU A 6 3.15 -6.00 0.73
N TYR A 7 2.64 -4.79 0.91
CA TYR A 7 1.23 -4.46 0.77
C TYR A 7 1.09 -3.28 -0.17
N GLY A 8 0.13 -3.36 -1.09
CA GLY A 8 -0.30 -2.22 -1.87
C GLY A 8 -1.25 -1.37 -1.03
N TYR A 9 -1.23 -0.06 -1.25
CA TYR A 9 -2.21 0.85 -0.68
C TYR A 9 -2.72 1.83 -1.74
N SER A 10 -3.97 2.25 -1.58
CA SER A 10 -4.59 3.34 -2.34
C SER A 10 -5.27 4.28 -1.35
N ILE A 11 -5.01 5.57 -1.51
CA ILE A 11 -5.67 6.66 -0.79
C ILE A 11 -6.52 7.40 -1.81
N GLN A 12 -7.82 7.44 -1.56
CA GLN A 12 -8.81 7.98 -2.47
C GLN A 12 -8.44 9.40 -2.92
N ASP A 13 -8.43 9.62 -4.25
CA ASP A 13 -8.11 10.90 -4.90
C ASP A 13 -6.74 11.50 -4.55
N LEU A 14 -5.83 10.70 -3.98
CA LEU A 14 -4.53 11.17 -3.51
C LEU A 14 -3.34 10.37 -4.08
N ALA A 15 -3.25 9.07 -3.79
CA ALA A 15 -2.06 8.30 -4.14
C ALA A 15 -2.21 6.79 -4.04
N THR A 16 -1.42 6.08 -4.84
CA THR A 16 -1.26 4.62 -4.81
C THR A 16 0.21 4.28 -4.55
N GLY A 17 0.49 3.27 -3.75
CA GLY A 17 1.87 2.89 -3.44
C GLY A 17 2.03 1.55 -2.74
N ILE A 18 3.23 1.32 -2.21
CA ILE A 18 3.61 0.08 -1.53
C ILE A 18 4.12 0.40 -0.13
N VAL A 19 3.75 -0.43 0.85
CA VAL A 19 4.21 -0.35 2.24
C VAL A 19 4.71 -1.71 2.73
N LEU A 20 5.75 -1.70 3.58
CA LEU A 20 6.26 -2.87 4.25
C LEU A 20 5.57 -3.05 5.61
N ALA A 21 4.87 -4.16 5.81
CA ALA A 21 4.14 -4.48 7.04
C ALA A 21 4.02 -6.00 7.26
N ASP A 22 3.67 -6.40 8.48
CA ASP A 22 3.43 -7.79 8.86
C ASP A 22 1.97 -8.20 8.65
N ASN A 23 1.06 -7.23 8.57
CA ASN A 23 -0.36 -7.43 8.30
C ASN A 23 -1.03 -6.15 7.75
N VAL A 24 -2.30 -6.29 7.33
CA VAL A 24 -3.11 -5.20 6.73
C VAL A 24 -3.32 -4.03 7.70
N GLU A 25 -3.56 -4.30 8.98
CA GLU A 25 -3.81 -3.26 9.99
C GLU A 25 -2.56 -2.40 10.18
N GLU A 26 -1.41 -3.04 10.34
CA GLU A 26 -0.12 -2.35 10.47
C GLU A 26 0.23 -1.56 9.20
N ALA A 27 -0.05 -2.12 8.01
CA ALA A 27 0.14 -1.42 6.74
C ALA A 27 -0.68 -0.12 6.71
N LYS A 28 -1.96 -0.18 7.10
CA LYS A 28 -2.85 0.99 7.15
C LYS A 28 -2.33 2.05 8.12
N GLU A 29 -1.92 1.66 9.33
CA GLU A 29 -1.39 2.60 10.32
C GLU A 29 -0.07 3.25 9.89
N LYS A 30 0.82 2.50 9.24
CA LYS A 30 2.06 3.04 8.65
C LYS A 30 1.79 4.06 7.56
N VAL A 31 0.85 3.76 6.66
CA VAL A 31 0.46 4.70 5.58
C VAL A 31 -0.14 5.97 6.18
N LYS A 32 -1.09 5.86 7.11
CA LYS A 32 -1.66 7.03 7.82
C LYS A 32 -0.58 7.87 8.49
N ALA A 33 0.34 7.24 9.22
CA ALA A 33 1.40 7.95 9.93
C ALA A 33 2.32 8.71 8.97
N ALA A 34 2.69 8.09 7.84
CA ALA A 34 3.52 8.71 6.81
C ALA A 34 2.81 9.92 6.16
N TYR A 35 1.57 9.76 5.71
CA TYR A 35 0.85 10.85 5.06
C TYR A 35 0.52 11.98 6.04
N LYS A 36 0.14 11.68 7.29
CA LYS A 36 -0.04 12.70 8.34
C LYS A 36 1.23 13.53 8.59
N ALA A 37 2.41 12.93 8.42
CA ALA A 37 3.68 13.61 8.63
C ALA A 37 4.13 14.46 7.43
N HIS A 38 3.68 14.14 6.21
CA HIS A 38 4.26 14.68 4.98
C HIS A 38 3.27 15.38 4.04
N VAL A 39 1.96 15.17 4.20
CA VAL A 39 0.92 15.69 3.31
C VAL A 39 -0.07 16.51 4.14
N THR A 40 -0.05 17.83 4.00
CA THR A 40 -0.87 18.76 4.79
C THR A 40 -2.37 18.59 4.54
N GLU A 41 -2.74 18.12 3.35
CA GLU A 41 -4.12 17.94 2.90
C GLU A 41 -4.71 16.59 3.36
N PHE A 42 -3.86 15.64 3.76
CA PHE A 42 -4.30 14.32 4.18
C PHE A 42 -4.97 14.37 5.56
N ASN A 43 -6.21 13.92 5.62
CA ASN A 43 -6.95 13.78 6.87
C ASN A 43 -7.28 12.31 7.18
N PRO A 44 -6.57 11.67 8.14
CA PRO A 44 -6.71 10.23 8.41
C PRO A 44 -8.08 9.81 8.96
N GLU A 45 -8.91 10.76 9.39
CA GLU A 45 -10.25 10.50 9.93
C GLU A 45 -11.33 10.42 8.84
N ILE A 46 -11.09 11.02 7.67
CA ILE A 46 -12.06 11.09 6.57
C ILE A 46 -11.57 10.34 5.33
N GLU A 47 -10.25 10.24 5.15
CA GLU A 47 -9.70 9.65 3.95
C GLU A 47 -9.78 8.13 3.98
N TRP A 48 -10.32 7.59 2.88
CA TRP A 48 -10.43 6.18 2.68
C TRP A 48 -9.09 5.61 2.20
N ILE A 49 -8.55 4.67 2.98
CA ILE A 49 -7.34 3.93 2.65
C ILE A 49 -7.70 2.47 2.44
N ALA A 50 -7.56 2.02 1.19
CA ALA A 50 -7.58 0.62 0.82
C ALA A 50 -6.17 0.03 0.95
N VAL A 51 -6.07 -1.19 1.48
CA VAL A 51 -4.81 -1.93 1.62
C VAL A 51 -5.05 -3.36 1.17
N TRP A 52 -4.16 -3.89 0.35
CA TRP A 52 -4.21 -5.27 -0.13
C TRP A 52 -2.83 -5.92 -0.06
N LYS A 53 -2.83 -7.24 0.06
CA LYS A 53 -1.59 -8.02 0.11
C LYS A 53 -1.03 -8.16 -1.30
N LEU A 54 0.27 -7.93 -1.46
CA LEU A 54 0.99 -8.31 -2.67
C LEU A 54 1.48 -9.75 -2.46
N ASP A 55 0.89 -10.69 -3.18
CA ASP A 55 1.21 -12.11 -3.09
C ASP A 55 1.76 -12.65 -4.41
N GLU A 56 1.94 -13.97 -4.51
CA GLU A 56 2.54 -14.63 -5.68
C GLU A 56 1.76 -14.32 -6.98
N ASN A 57 0.46 -14.04 -6.90
CA ASN A 57 -0.35 -13.70 -8.08
C ASN A 57 -0.17 -12.24 -8.53
N SER A 58 0.49 -11.39 -7.73
CA SER A 58 0.78 -10.01 -8.12
C SER A 58 1.98 -9.89 -9.06
N TRP A 59 2.70 -10.99 -9.28
CA TRP A 59 3.92 -11.05 -10.10
C TRP A 59 3.59 -11.59 -11.49
N PHE A 60 4.27 -11.05 -12.50
CA PHE A 60 4.24 -11.65 -13.83
C PHE A 60 5.09 -12.93 -13.83
N GLU A 61 4.48 -14.08 -14.08
CA GLU A 61 5.20 -15.37 -14.08
C GLU A 61 6.37 -15.41 -15.08
N ASP A 62 6.24 -14.70 -16.20
CA ASP A 62 7.24 -14.58 -17.25
C ASP A 62 8.24 -13.42 -17.03
N HIS A 63 7.97 -12.53 -16.08
CA HIS A 63 8.83 -11.42 -15.67
C HIS A 63 8.85 -11.34 -14.13
N PRO A 64 9.53 -12.27 -13.45
CA PRO A 64 9.39 -12.51 -12.01
C PRO A 64 9.91 -11.36 -11.12
N ASP A 65 10.53 -10.35 -11.71
CA ASP A 65 11.00 -9.14 -11.03
C ASP A 65 10.00 -7.97 -11.16
N VAL A 66 8.86 -8.18 -11.84
CA VAL A 66 7.84 -7.17 -12.10
C VAL A 66 6.54 -7.55 -11.38
N LEU A 67 5.97 -6.58 -10.66
CA LEU A 67 4.67 -6.69 -10.00
C LEU A 67 3.75 -5.56 -10.46
N GLU A 68 2.46 -5.86 -10.60
CA GLU A 68 1.44 -4.85 -10.91
C GLU A 68 0.82 -4.29 -9.62
N VAL A 69 0.74 -2.97 -9.52
CA VAL A 69 0.00 -2.28 -8.46
C VAL A 69 -1.22 -1.65 -9.12
N MET A 70 -2.39 -2.26 -8.92
CA MET A 70 -3.64 -1.69 -9.42
C MET A 70 -4.04 -0.48 -8.58
N ASP A 71 -4.50 0.56 -9.25
CA ASP A 71 -5.18 1.66 -8.58
C ASP A 71 -6.55 1.18 -8.13
N HIS A 72 -6.85 1.36 -6.84
CA HIS A 72 -8.05 0.81 -6.18
C HIS A 72 -8.93 1.92 -5.59
#